data_AF-A0A925AEL4-F1
#
_entry.id   AF-A0A925AEL4-F1
#
_cell.length_a   1.000
_cell.length_b   1.000
_cell.length_c   1.000
_cell.angle_alpha   90.00
_cell.angle_beta   90.00
_cell.angle_gamma   90.00
#
_symmetry.space_group_name_H-M   'P 1'
#
loop_
_entity.id
_entity.type
_entity.pdbx_description
1 polymer ?
#
loop_
_entity_poly.entity_id
_entity_poly.type
_entity_poly.pdbx_seq_one_letter_code
_entity_poly.pdbx_strand_id
1 'polypeptide(L)'
;MKWIKNQDIVAYYLYRCRNSKSKAELEKIGEQMGIDLRALQMRIANFKFLSGQGGLNKPAKMSKATFEEHHRKDIDEFENIVSKILSER
;
A
#
# COMPACT_ATOMS: atom_id res chain seq x y z
N MET A 1 9.94 0.13 -13.40
CA MET A 1 8.56 0.10 -12.87
C MET A 1 8.08 1.53 -12.60
N LYS A 2 6.91 1.93 -13.08
CA LYS A 2 6.32 3.26 -12.80
C LYS A 2 5.56 3.20 -11.47
N TRP A 3 5.85 4.14 -10.57
CA TRP A 3 5.12 4.28 -9.31
C TRP A 3 3.80 5.00 -9.55
N ILE A 4 2.69 4.34 -9.23
CA ILE A 4 1.33 4.89 -9.34
C ILE A 4 0.78 5.14 -7.93
N LYS A 5 0.15 6.29 -7.72
CA LYS A 5 -0.39 6.72 -6.41
C LYS A 5 -1.41 5.73 -5.84
N ASN A 6 -2.37 5.27 -6.63
CA ASN A 6 -3.41 4.34 -6.17
C ASN A 6 -2.82 3.02 -5.64
N GLN A 7 -1.74 2.51 -6.26
CA GLN A 7 -1.04 1.31 -5.79
C GLN A 7 -0.39 1.53 -4.42
N ASP A 8 0.13 2.74 -4.16
CA ASP A 8 0.71 3.10 -2.86
C ASP A 8 -0.37 3.32 -1.79
N ILE A 9 -1.53 3.87 -2.17
CA ILE A 9 -2.68 4.01 -1.26
C ILE A 9 -3.13 2.63 -0.78
N VAL A 10 -3.34 1.67 -1.70
CA VAL A 10 -3.74 0.31 -1.35
C VAL A 10 -2.65 -0.40 -0.54
N ALA A 11 -1.37 -0.27 -0.93
CA ALA A 11 -0.27 -0.86 -0.17
C ALA A 11 -0.17 -0.27 1.26
N TYR A 12 -0.42 1.02 1.44
CA TYR A 12 -0.43 1.65 2.76
C TYR A 12 -1.59 1.12 3.62
N TYR A 13 -2.76 0.91 3.02
CA TYR A 13 -3.92 0.34 3.70
C TYR A 13 -3.63 -1.09 4.17
N LEU A 14 -3.07 -1.93 3.29
CA LEU A 14 -2.69 -3.30 3.63
C LEU A 14 -1.67 -3.35 4.78
N TYR A 15 -0.72 -2.42 4.80
CA TYR A 15 0.20 -2.25 5.93
C TYR A 15 -0.56 -1.93 7.22
N ARG A 16 -1.46 -0.95 7.19
CA ARG A 16 -2.23 -0.49 8.37
C ARG A 16 -3.20 -1.53 8.91
N CYS A 17 -3.81 -2.35 8.06
CA CYS A 17 -4.69 -3.46 8.45
C CYS A 17 -3.93 -4.67 9.02
N ARG A 18 -2.64 -4.50 9.35
CA ARG A 18 -1.77 -5.49 10.00
C ARG A 18 -1.70 -6.85 9.28
N ASN A 19 -1.54 -6.82 7.95
CA ASN A 19 -1.04 -7.97 7.19
C ASN A 19 -1.82 -9.29 7.42
N SER A 20 -3.11 -9.20 7.77
CA SER A 20 -3.99 -10.36 7.96
C SER A 20 -4.33 -11.09 6.65
N LYS A 21 -3.83 -10.57 5.53
CA LYS A 21 -4.02 -11.12 4.19
C LYS A 21 -3.02 -12.24 3.92
N SER A 22 -3.54 -13.37 3.48
CA SER A 22 -2.77 -14.49 2.95
C SER A 22 -1.97 -14.07 1.71
N LYS A 23 -0.93 -14.84 1.36
CA LYS A 23 -0.14 -14.61 0.14
C LYS A 23 -1.04 -14.56 -1.12
N ALA A 24 -2.01 -15.47 -1.21
CA ALA A 24 -2.94 -15.54 -2.33
C ALA A 24 -3.84 -14.29 -2.43
N GLU A 25 -4.29 -13.73 -1.29
CA GLU A 25 -5.05 -12.48 -1.29
C GLU A 25 -4.18 -11.30 -1.76
N LEU A 26 -2.92 -11.24 -1.33
CA LEU A 26 -2.00 -10.19 -1.78
C LEU A 26 -1.68 -10.31 -3.28
N GLU A 27 -1.55 -11.52 -3.81
CA GLU A 27 -1.40 -11.78 -5.25
C GLU A 27 -2.61 -11.25 -6.02
N LYS A 28 -3.83 -11.64 -5.60
CA LYS A 28 -5.07 -11.16 -6.22
C LYS A 28 -5.20 -9.64 -6.22
N ILE A 29 -4.89 -8.99 -5.09
CA ILE A 29 -4.93 -7.52 -4.98
C ILE A 29 -3.88 -6.88 -5.90
N GLY A 30 -2.68 -7.45 -5.96
CA GLY A 30 -1.64 -7.03 -6.90
C GLY A 30 -2.13 -7.08 -8.35
N GLU A 31 -2.69 -8.23 -8.75
CA GLU A 31 -3.24 -8.45 -10.09
C GLU A 31 -4.33 -7.43 -10.45
N GLN A 32 -5.29 -7.19 -9.54
CA GLN A 32 -6.33 -6.16 -9.72
C GLN A 32 -5.72 -4.75 -9.95
N MET A 33 -4.61 -4.47 -9.28
CA MET A 33 -3.88 -3.21 -9.44
C MET A 33 -2.91 -3.19 -10.64
N GLY A 34 -2.76 -4.29 -11.37
CA GLY A 34 -1.83 -4.45 -12.48
C GLY A 34 -0.37 -4.48 -12.05
N ILE A 35 -0.05 -5.03 -10.87
CA ILE A 35 1.32 -5.23 -10.38
C ILE A 35 1.52 -6.62 -9.81
N ASP A 36 2.74 -7.13 -9.86
CA ASP A 36 3.05 -8.41 -9.23
C ASP A 36 3.13 -8.30 -7.69
N LEU A 37 3.09 -9.47 -7.03
CA LEU A 37 3.21 -9.58 -5.58
C LEU A 37 4.48 -8.91 -5.04
N ARG A 38 5.61 -9.07 -5.73
CA ARG A 38 6.91 -8.54 -5.28
C ARG A 38 6.87 -7.02 -5.22
N ALA A 39 6.29 -6.38 -6.22
CA ALA A 39 6.12 -4.95 -6.27
C ALA A 39 5.15 -4.45 -5.19
N LEU A 40 4.05 -5.16 -4.94
CA LEU A 40 3.14 -4.83 -3.84
C LEU A 40 3.85 -4.94 -2.48
N GLN A 41 4.61 -6.02 -2.25
CA GLN A 41 5.40 -6.21 -1.03
C GLN A 41 6.46 -5.12 -0.84
N MET A 42 7.10 -4.69 -1.92
CA MET A 42 8.07 -3.59 -1.87
C MET A 42 7.40 -2.27 -1.46
N ARG A 43 6.19 -2.00 -1.95
CA ARG A 43 5.38 -0.84 -1.53
C ARG A 43 5.04 -0.91 -0.04
N ILE A 44 4.55 -2.06 0.43
CA ILE A 44 4.27 -2.29 1.87
C ILE A 44 5.53 -2.07 2.71
N ALA A 45 6.68 -2.56 2.25
CA ALA A 45 7.95 -2.39 2.96
C ALA A 45 8.40 -0.92 3.05
N ASN A 46 8.13 -0.09 2.04
CA ASN A 46 8.36 1.37 2.14
C ASN A 46 7.57 1.97 3.31
N PHE A 47 6.32 1.56 3.50
CA PHE A 47 5.48 2.06 4.60
C PHE A 47 5.94 1.53 5.96
N LYS A 48 6.37 0.26 6.04
CA LYS A 48 7.03 -0.28 7.24
C LYS A 48 8.23 0.57 7.64
N PHE A 49 9.07 0.94 6.68
CA PHE A 49 10.21 1.83 6.92
C PHE A 49 9.76 3.22 7.39
N LEU A 50 8.80 3.85 6.70
CA LEU A 50 8.29 5.18 7.05
C LEU A 50 7.63 5.22 8.45
N SER A 51 7.10 4.10 8.92
CA SER A 51 6.56 3.93 10.27
C SER A 51 7.59 3.45 11.31
N GLY A 52 8.87 3.37 10.96
CA GLY A 52 9.95 2.96 11.88
C GLY A 52 10.03 1.46 12.18
N GLN A 53 9.33 0.62 11.40
CA GLN A 53 9.21 -0.84 11.59
C GLN A 53 9.90 -1.66 10.49
N GLY A 54 10.83 -1.07 9.72
CA GLY A 54 11.45 -1.71 8.56
C GLY A 54 12.95 -1.46 8.46
N GLY A 55 13.65 -2.35 7.75
CA GLY A 55 15.10 -2.29 7.52
C GLY A 55 15.52 -1.73 6.16
N LEU A 56 14.63 -0.99 5.47
CA LEU A 56 15.03 -0.29 4.25
C LEU A 56 15.90 0.93 4.59
N ASN A 57 16.71 1.37 3.64
CA ASN A 57 17.54 2.58 3.83
C ASN A 57 16.92 3.81 3.18
N LYS A 58 16.03 3.63 2.19
CA LYS A 58 15.41 4.72 1.44
C LYS A 58 14.06 4.30 0.84
N PRO A 59 12.94 4.93 1.24
CA PRO A 59 11.64 4.64 0.68
C PRO A 59 11.46 5.35 -0.67
N ALA A 60 10.52 4.86 -1.50
CA ALA A 60 10.16 5.57 -2.72
C ALA A 60 9.52 6.93 -2.41
N LYS A 61 9.80 7.94 -3.24
CA LYS A 61 9.25 9.31 -3.09
C LYS A 61 7.71 9.31 -3.07
N MET A 62 7.09 8.50 -3.93
CA MET A 62 5.62 8.36 -3.99
C MET A 62 5.07 7.83 -2.65
N SER A 63 5.69 6.79 -2.09
CA SER A 63 5.24 6.20 -0.83
C SER A 63 5.39 7.17 0.32
N LYS A 64 6.45 7.98 0.33
CA LYS A 64 6.60 9.07 1.31
C LYS A 64 5.47 10.08 1.20
N ALA A 65 5.13 10.55 0.00
CA ALA A 65 4.02 11.49 -0.20
C ALA A 65 2.67 10.90 0.23
N THR A 66 2.39 9.64 -0.14
CA THR A 66 1.17 8.93 0.29
C THR A 66 1.11 8.78 1.81
N PHE A 67 2.23 8.47 2.46
CA PHE A 67 2.28 8.39 3.92
C PHE A 67 1.94 9.74 4.56
N GLU A 68 2.59 10.81 4.14
CA GLU A 68 2.33 12.17 4.64
C GLU A 68 0.86 12.60 4.45
N GLU A 69 0.26 12.26 3.30
CA GLU A 69 -1.14 12.61 2.98
C GLU A 69 -2.18 11.81 3.78
N HIS A 70 -1.89 10.55 4.13
CA HIS A 70 -2.89 9.63 4.68
C HIS A 70 -2.59 9.15 6.11
N HIS A 71 -1.43 9.43 6.71
CA HIS A 71 -1.07 8.90 8.04
C HIS A 71 -1.98 9.30 9.19
N ARG A 72 -2.73 10.40 9.05
CA ARG A 72 -3.67 10.89 10.07
C ARG A 72 -5.13 10.49 9.82
N LYS A 73 -5.42 9.86 8.69
CA LYS A 73 -6.79 9.44 8.36
C LYS A 73 -7.20 8.27 9.23
N ASP A 74 -8.47 8.21 9.58
CA ASP A 74 -9.01 7.03 10.25
C ASP A 74 -8.96 5.80 9.33
N ILE A 75 -8.93 4.59 9.91
CA ILE A 75 -8.89 3.37 9.11
C ILE A 75 -10.16 3.19 8.27
N ASP A 76 -11.33 3.56 8.80
CA ASP A 76 -12.63 3.42 8.13
C ASP A 76 -12.73 4.39 6.94
N GLU A 77 -12.26 5.62 7.13
CA GLU A 77 -12.14 6.59 6.03
C GLU A 77 -11.19 6.09 4.93
N PHE A 78 -10.12 5.41 5.33
CA PHE A 78 -9.12 4.91 4.40
C PHE A 78 -9.59 3.67 3.64
N GLU A 79 -10.35 2.79 4.30
CA GLU A 79 -11.02 1.64 3.67
C GLU A 79 -12.00 2.08 2.57
N ASN A 80 -12.76 3.16 2.78
CA ASN A 80 -13.64 3.72 1.77
C ASN A 80 -12.88 4.18 0.51
N ILE A 81 -11.71 4.80 0.69
CA ILE A 81 -10.86 5.24 -0.45
C ILE A 81 -10.36 4.02 -1.23
N VAL A 82 -9.87 3.01 -0.52
CA VAL A 82 -9.33 1.79 -1.12
C VAL A 82 -10.41 1.00 -1.84
N SER A 83 -11.61 0.90 -1.26
CA SER A 83 -12.75 0.22 -1.87
C SER A 83 -13.13 0.86 -3.20
N LYS A 84 -13.14 2.19 -3.29
CA LYS A 84 -13.35 2.90 -4.55
C LYS A 84 -12.29 2.55 -5.59
N ILE A 85 -11.00 2.63 -5.22
CA ILE A 85 -9.87 2.28 -6.10
C ILE A 85 -10.00 0.85 -6.65
N LEU A 86 -10.43 -0.10 -5.83
CA LEU A 86 -10.57 -1.51 -6.22
C LEU A 86 -11.86 -1.80 -7.00
N SER A 87 -12.88 -0.94 -6.90
CA SER A 87 -14.16 -1.06 -7.63
C SER A 87 -14.14 -0.44 -9.04
N GLU A 88 -13.24 0.50 -9.31
CA GLU A 88 -13.15 1.24 -10.58
C GLU A 88 -12.40 0.48 -11.70
N ARG A 89 -12.25 -0.85 -11.60
CA ARG A 89 -11.46 -1.67 -12.52
C ARG A 89 -12.13 -2.95 -12.97
#